data_AF-B9TNC8-F1
#
_entry.id   AF-B9TNC8-F1
#
_cell.length_a   1.000
_cell.length_b   1.000
_cell.length_c   1.000
_cell.angle_alpha   90.00
_cell.angle_beta   90.00
_cell.angle_gamma   90.00
#
_symmetry.space_group_name_H-M   'P 1'
#
loop_
_entity.id
_entity.type
_entity.pdbx_description
1 polymer ?
#
loop_
_entity_poly.entity_id
_entity_poly.type
_entity_poly.pdbx_seq_one_letter_code
_entity_poly.pdbx_strand_id
1 'polypeptide(L)'
;SNGQTSTLSRSWNRVYAQVGLERAGWTVLGRVWKRINEAAADDDNRDIVDYMGRGDLVVTYRSNGNDYSALLRRNFSTERGAVQFSWAFPLAGHIKGYAHVFSGYGQSLIDYNYYQNTVGVGLLGTF
;
A
#
# COMPACT_ATOMS: atom_id res chain seq x y z
N SER A 1 -3.33 -11.48 -6.86
CA SER A 1 -2.74 -11.90 -8.14
C SER A 1 -2.47 -10.67 -8.97
N ASN A 2 -1.35 -10.60 -9.68
CA ASN A 2 -1.04 -9.52 -10.63
C ASN A 2 -1.60 -9.78 -12.05
N GLY A 3 -2.37 -10.86 -12.26
CA GLY A 3 -3.03 -11.14 -13.55
C GLY A 3 -2.09 -11.54 -14.70
N GLN A 4 -0.83 -11.89 -14.41
CA GLN A 4 0.18 -12.32 -15.38
C GLN A 4 0.28 -13.85 -15.42
N THR A 5 0.70 -14.39 -16.57
CA THR A 5 0.89 -15.84 -16.80
C THR A 5 2.35 -16.26 -16.62
N SER A 6 2.59 -17.51 -16.19
CA SER A 6 3.92 -18.13 -16.11
C SER A 6 4.88 -17.41 -15.13
N THR A 7 6.18 -17.30 -15.44
CA THR A 7 7.25 -16.82 -14.53
C THR A 7 7.08 -15.40 -13.97
N LEU A 8 6.16 -14.60 -14.52
CA LEU A 8 5.79 -13.26 -14.05
C LEU A 8 4.53 -13.25 -13.18
N SER A 9 3.87 -14.39 -13.00
CA SER A 9 2.71 -14.51 -12.13
C SER A 9 3.13 -14.29 -10.68
N ARG A 10 2.39 -13.42 -9.99
CA ARG A 10 2.59 -13.12 -8.58
C ARG A 10 1.24 -13.20 -7.87
N SER A 11 0.98 -14.32 -7.20
CA SER A 11 -0.15 -14.51 -6.30
C SER A 11 0.27 -14.31 -4.85
N TRP A 12 -0.66 -13.80 -4.03
CA TRP A 12 -0.48 -13.73 -2.59
C TRP A 12 -1.84 -13.84 -1.92
N ASN A 13 -2.10 -15.00 -1.31
CA ASN A 13 -3.29 -15.24 -0.50
C ASN A 13 -3.01 -14.96 0.97
N ARG A 14 -3.87 -14.17 1.62
CA ARG A 14 -3.72 -13.73 3.00
C ARG A 14 -5.05 -13.66 3.73
N VAL A 15 -5.07 -14.12 4.97
CA VAL A 15 -6.10 -13.76 5.93
C VAL A 15 -5.65 -12.48 6.60
N TYR A 16 -6.55 -11.51 6.74
CA TYR A 16 -6.23 -10.25 7.39
C TYR A 16 -7.29 -9.85 8.40
N ALA A 17 -6.87 -9.09 9.40
CA ALA A 17 -7.73 -8.36 10.31
C ALA A 17 -7.43 -6.87 10.15
N GLN A 18 -8.47 -6.05 10.18
CA GLN A 18 -8.38 -4.60 10.03
C GLN A 18 -9.15 -3.93 11.16
N VAL A 19 -8.53 -2.91 11.75
CA VAL A 19 -9.15 -2.03 12.74
C VAL A 19 -9.10 -0.60 12.20
N GLY A 20 -10.22 0.11 12.28
CA GLY A 20 -10.32 1.49 11.84
C GLY A 20 -10.82 2.40 12.96
N LEU A 21 -10.21 3.57 13.10
CA LEU A 21 -10.62 4.63 14.00
C LEU A 21 -10.81 5.91 13.19
N GLU A 22 -11.91 6.61 13.42
CA GLU A 22 -12.18 7.90 12.79
C GLU A 22 -12.53 8.95 13.84
N ARG A 23 -11.89 10.12 13.76
CA ARG A 23 -12.17 11.24 14.65
C ARG A 23 -11.74 12.57 14.03
N ALA A 24 -12.66 13.52 13.96
CA ALA A 24 -12.38 14.93 13.60
C ALA A 24 -11.52 15.08 12.32
N GLY A 25 -11.91 14.39 11.24
CA GLY A 25 -11.20 14.41 9.96
C GLY A 25 -9.99 13.47 9.89
N TRP A 26 -9.57 12.86 10.99
CA TRP A 26 -8.55 11.81 11.00
C TRP A 26 -9.20 10.44 10.83
N THR A 27 -8.63 9.62 9.96
CA THR A 27 -8.92 8.20 9.83
C THR A 27 -7.62 7.43 9.98
N VAL A 28 -7.58 6.47 10.90
CA VAL A 28 -6.44 5.57 11.11
C VAL A 28 -6.90 4.15 10.87
N LEU A 29 -6.27 3.47 9.92
CA LEU A 29 -6.54 2.07 9.59
C LEU A 29 -5.28 1.26 9.86
N GLY A 30 -5.35 0.35 10.84
CA GLY A 30 -4.33 -0.65 11.08
C GLY A 30 -4.76 -1.98 10.47
N ARG A 31 -3.89 -2.60 9.70
CA ARG A 31 -4.11 -3.95 9.14
C ARG A 31 -3.00 -4.87 9.56
N VAL A 32 -3.38 -6.08 9.94
CA VAL A 32 -2.44 -7.19 10.14
C VAL A 32 -2.90 -8.36 9.29
N TRP A 33 -1.94 -9.11 8.75
CA TRP A 33 -2.25 -10.27 7.92
C TRP A 33 -1.31 -11.43 8.17
N LYS A 34 -1.84 -12.62 7.92
CA LYS A 34 -1.10 -13.87 7.88
C LYS A 34 -1.23 -14.47 6.49
N ARG A 35 -0.07 -14.81 5.91
CA ARG A 35 0.00 -15.53 4.64
C ARG A 35 -0.63 -16.91 4.80
N ILE A 36 -1.49 -17.29 3.85
CA ILE A 36 -1.92 -18.67 3.70
C ILE A 36 -0.87 -19.35 2.82
N ASN A 37 -0.27 -20.44 3.30
CA ASN A 37 0.73 -21.17 2.54
C ASN A 37 0.05 -21.92 1.40
N GLU A 38 0.55 -21.73 0.18
CA GLU A 38 0.18 -22.55 -0.98
C GLU A 38 1.11 -23.77 -1.04
N ALA A 39 0.75 -24.80 -1.83
CA ALA A 39 1.61 -25.96 -2.00
C ALA A 39 2.98 -25.53 -2.56
N ALA A 40 4.07 -26.09 -2.03
CA ALA A 40 5.43 -25.64 -2.34
C ALA A 40 5.82 -25.71 -3.84
N ALA A 41 5.05 -26.46 -4.65
CA ALA A 41 5.23 -26.55 -6.10
C ALA A 41 4.74 -25.30 -6.87
N ASP A 42 3.84 -24.51 -6.27
CA ASP A 42 3.19 -23.34 -6.88
C ASP A 42 3.54 -22.03 -6.15
N ASP A 43 4.48 -22.06 -5.20
CA ASP A 43 4.84 -20.91 -4.38
C ASP A 43 5.92 -20.04 -5.04
N ASP A 44 5.50 -19.21 -5.99
CA ASP A 44 6.38 -18.30 -6.75
C ASP A 44 7.05 -17.22 -5.88
N ASN A 45 6.54 -16.92 -4.68
CA ASN A 45 6.90 -15.74 -3.87
C ASN A 45 7.08 -16.06 -2.38
N ARG A 46 7.87 -17.08 -2.07
CA ARG A 46 8.05 -17.60 -0.69
C ARG A 46 8.46 -16.52 0.32
N ASP A 47 9.23 -15.54 -0.12
CA ASP A 47 9.83 -14.47 0.68
C ASP A 47 9.02 -13.16 0.67
N ILE A 48 7.81 -13.12 0.08
CA ILE A 48 7.02 -11.87 -0.02
C ILE A 48 6.74 -11.22 1.35
N VAL A 49 6.63 -12.01 2.41
CA VAL A 49 6.43 -11.53 3.78
C VAL A 49 7.67 -10.80 4.31
N ASP A 50 8.86 -11.14 3.83
CA ASP A 50 10.12 -10.50 4.23
C ASP A 50 10.19 -9.05 3.76
N TYR A 51 9.48 -8.71 2.68
CA TYR A 51 9.42 -7.35 2.15
C TYR A 51 8.13 -6.63 2.54
N MET A 52 6.99 -7.33 2.48
CA MET A 52 5.68 -6.75 2.78
C MET A 52 5.40 -6.67 4.29
N GLY A 53 6.15 -7.39 5.12
CA GLY A 53 5.87 -7.53 6.53
C GLY A 53 4.53 -8.22 6.81
N ARG A 54 4.03 -8.03 8.03
CA ARG A 54 2.80 -8.68 8.54
C ARG A 54 1.67 -7.70 8.81
N GLY A 55 1.84 -6.44 8.42
CA GLY A 55 0.85 -5.41 8.61
C GLY A 55 1.25 -4.09 7.97
N ASP A 56 0.28 -3.21 7.86
CA ASP A 56 0.47 -1.81 7.50
C ASP A 56 -0.46 -0.90 8.30
N LEU A 57 -0.08 0.37 8.33
CA LEU A 57 -0.82 1.44 8.96
C LEU A 57 -1.10 2.51 7.90
N VAL A 58 -2.35 2.90 7.76
CA VAL A 58 -2.76 4.02 6.92
C VAL A 58 -3.33 5.10 7.81
N VAL A 59 -2.80 6.32 7.70
CA VAL A 59 -3.31 7.50 8.39
C VAL A 59 -3.75 8.49 7.34
N THR A 60 -5.01 8.88 7.39
CA THR A 60 -5.60 9.87 6.50
C THR A 60 -6.09 11.06 7.32
N TYR A 61 -5.83 12.27 6.87
CA TYR A 61 -6.37 13.50 7.44
C TYR A 61 -7.07 14.30 6.34
N ARG A 62 -8.34 14.59 6.57
CA ARG A 62 -9.19 15.33 5.63
C ARG A 62 -9.57 16.68 6.23
N SER A 63 -9.22 17.76 5.54
CA SER A 63 -9.51 19.13 5.99
C SER A 63 -9.66 20.08 4.82
N ASN A 64 -10.75 20.88 4.81
CA ASN A 64 -11.01 21.92 3.80
C ASN A 64 -10.87 21.41 2.35
N GLY A 65 -11.41 20.22 2.06
CA GLY A 65 -11.34 19.59 0.74
C GLY A 65 -10.00 18.89 0.41
N ASN A 66 -8.97 19.08 1.23
CA ASN A 66 -7.69 18.38 1.11
C ASN A 66 -7.76 17.00 1.79
N ASP A 67 -7.11 16.03 1.17
CA ASP A 67 -6.91 14.68 1.69
C ASP A 67 -5.41 14.40 1.77
N TYR A 68 -4.88 14.29 2.97
CA TYR A 68 -3.52 13.84 3.22
C TYR A 68 -3.57 12.38 3.65
N SER A 69 -2.76 11.52 3.05
CA SER A 69 -2.71 10.11 3.41
C SER A 69 -1.27 9.63 3.49
N ALA A 70 -0.95 8.91 4.55
CA ALA A 70 0.32 8.24 4.74
C ALA A 70 0.08 6.74 4.91
N LEU A 71 0.78 5.92 4.14
CA LEU A 71 0.87 4.47 4.32
C LEU A 71 2.24 4.14 4.88
N LEU A 72 2.28 3.33 5.93
CA LEU A 72 3.48 2.86 6.59
C LEU A 72 3.44 1.35 6.68
N ARG A 73 4.53 0.71 6.28
CA ARG A 73 4.72 -0.73 6.35
C ARG A 73 6.13 -1.00 6.83
N ARG A 74 6.26 -1.90 7.80
CA ARG A 74 7.56 -2.32 8.31
C ARG A 74 7.52 -3.80 8.71
N ASN A 75 8.53 -4.52 8.27
CA ASN A 75 8.88 -5.82 8.79
C ASN A 75 10.00 -5.65 9.82
N PHE A 76 9.71 -5.95 11.08
CA PHE A 76 10.68 -5.81 12.16
C PHE A 76 11.75 -6.91 12.17
N SER A 77 11.51 -8.05 11.53
CA SER A 77 12.46 -9.17 11.47
C SER A 77 13.52 -8.99 10.39
N THR A 78 13.19 -8.31 9.30
CA THR A 78 14.09 -8.12 8.14
C THR A 78 14.48 -6.66 7.93
N GLU A 79 13.96 -5.75 8.75
CA GLU A 79 14.12 -4.29 8.69
C GLU A 79 13.65 -3.64 7.37
N ARG A 80 12.95 -4.40 6.52
CA ARG A 80 12.40 -3.91 5.25
C ARG A 80 11.03 -3.25 5.46
N GLY A 81 10.67 -2.35 4.58
CA GLY A 81 9.40 -1.65 4.68
C GLY A 81 9.13 -0.73 3.50
N ALA A 82 8.05 0.02 3.64
CA ALA A 82 7.69 1.06 2.70
C ALA A 82 6.94 2.19 3.40
N VAL A 83 7.16 3.40 2.89
CA VAL A 83 6.36 4.57 3.20
C VAL A 83 5.80 5.15 1.92
N GLN A 84 4.55 5.58 1.98
CA GLN A 84 3.93 6.34 0.91
C GLN A 84 3.24 7.55 1.53
N PHE A 85 3.43 8.72 0.94
CA PHE A 85 2.64 9.90 1.24
C PHE A 85 1.89 10.33 -0.01
N SER A 86 0.62 10.67 0.17
CA SER A 86 -0.30 11.07 -0.87
C SER A 86 -1.04 12.32 -0.42
N TRP A 87 -1.23 13.27 -1.33
CA TRP A 87 -1.97 14.49 -1.11
C TRP A 87 -2.92 14.73 -2.28
N ALA A 88 -4.22 14.77 -1.99
CA ALA A 88 -5.21 15.25 -2.92
C ALA A 88 -5.69 16.64 -2.48
N PHE A 89 -5.73 17.60 -3.39
CA PHE A 89 -6.17 18.97 -3.12
C PHE A 89 -7.25 19.40 -4.10
N PRO A 90 -8.23 20.23 -3.68
CA PRO A 90 -9.27 20.71 -4.57
C PRO A 90 -8.67 21.60 -5.66
N LEU A 91 -9.04 21.36 -6.93
CA LEU A 91 -8.66 22.22 -8.05
C LEU A 91 -9.86 23.04 -8.53
N ALA A 92 -10.89 22.39 -9.08
CA ALA A 92 -12.07 23.06 -9.59
C ALA A 92 -13.27 22.10 -9.62
N GLY A 93 -14.41 22.52 -9.04
CA GLY A 93 -15.63 21.72 -8.98
C GLY A 93 -15.37 20.32 -8.41
N HIS A 94 -15.54 19.32 -9.27
CA HIS A 94 -15.41 17.89 -8.96
C HIS A 94 -14.01 17.32 -9.26
N ILE A 95 -13.03 18.16 -9.57
CA ILE A 95 -11.66 17.75 -9.90
C ILE A 95 -10.72 18.09 -8.75
N LYS A 96 -9.94 17.09 -8.32
CA LYS A 96 -8.83 17.26 -7.39
C LYS A 96 -7.49 17.04 -8.10
N GLY A 97 -6.48 17.80 -7.70
CA GLY A 97 -5.09 17.47 -7.99
C GLY A 97 -4.63 16.37 -7.06
N TYR A 98 -3.73 15.51 -7.51
CA TYR A 98 -3.18 14.42 -6.71
C TYR A 98 -1.67 14.36 -6.89
N ALA A 99 -0.94 14.29 -5.79
CA ALA A 99 0.48 14.03 -5.76
C ALA A 99 0.76 12.88 -4.79
N HIS A 100 1.72 12.02 -5.12
CA HIS A 100 2.20 11.01 -4.18
C HIS A 100 3.69 10.78 -4.33
N VAL A 101 4.29 10.37 -3.22
CA VAL A 101 5.67 9.93 -3.13
C VAL A 101 5.69 8.58 -2.43
N PHE A 102 6.45 7.65 -2.97
CA PHE A 102 6.63 6.31 -2.43
C PHE A 102 8.13 6.06 -2.23
N SER A 103 8.50 5.41 -1.13
CA SER A 103 9.87 4.98 -0.86
C SER A 103 9.84 3.65 -0.12
N GLY A 104 10.41 2.61 -0.72
CA GLY A 104 10.50 1.29 -0.09
C GLY A 104 10.34 0.12 -1.06
N TYR A 105 9.96 -1.03 -0.49
CA TYR A 105 9.72 -2.28 -1.21
C TYR A 105 8.23 -2.54 -1.44
N GLY A 106 7.87 -3.27 -2.50
CA GLY A 106 6.47 -3.66 -2.69
C GLY A 106 5.54 -2.54 -3.09
N GLN A 107 6.03 -1.61 -3.91
CA GLN A 107 5.16 -0.67 -4.62
C GLN A 107 4.20 -1.41 -5.56
N SER A 108 4.71 -2.46 -6.22
CA SER A 108 3.94 -3.35 -7.07
C SER A 108 4.17 -4.79 -6.64
N LEU A 109 3.28 -5.71 -7.03
CA LEU A 109 3.48 -7.14 -6.79
C LEU A 109 4.64 -7.70 -7.60
N ILE A 110 5.00 -7.10 -8.74
CA ILE A 110 6.11 -7.55 -9.57
C ILE A 110 7.45 -7.10 -9.01
N ASP A 111 7.48 -5.92 -8.37
CA ASP A 111 8.67 -5.30 -7.77
C ASP A 111 8.67 -5.46 -6.23
N TYR A 112 8.08 -6.54 -5.71
CA TYR A 112 7.94 -6.69 -4.26
C TYR A 112 9.28 -6.76 -3.54
N ASN A 113 10.31 -7.28 -4.21
CA ASN A 113 11.65 -7.44 -3.70
C ASN A 113 12.62 -6.31 -4.11
N TYR A 114 12.13 -5.26 -4.78
CA TYR A 114 12.96 -4.15 -5.26
C TYR A 114 12.69 -2.87 -4.47
N TYR A 115 13.75 -2.18 -4.04
CA TYR A 115 13.62 -0.88 -3.37
C TYR A 115 13.52 0.21 -4.42
N GLN A 116 12.48 1.05 -4.33
CA GLN A 116 12.31 2.16 -5.25
C GLN A 116 11.78 3.41 -4.59
N ASN A 117 12.14 4.54 -5.19
CA ASN A 117 11.60 5.85 -4.88
C ASN A 117 10.82 6.33 -6.08
N THR A 118 9.53 6.58 -5.90
CA THR A 118 8.64 7.03 -6.97
C THR A 118 7.97 8.33 -6.56
N VAL A 119 7.83 9.24 -7.51
CA VAL A 119 7.02 10.44 -7.38
C VAL A 119 6.03 10.44 -8.53
N GLY A 120 4.76 10.72 -8.25
CA GLY A 120 3.73 10.79 -9.28
C GLY A 120 2.75 11.92 -9.00
N VAL A 121 2.30 12.56 -10.08
CA VAL A 121 1.31 13.63 -10.06
C VAL A 121 0.19 13.30 -11.05
N GLY A 122 -1.02 13.73 -10.75
CA GLY A 122 -2.18 13.46 -11.58
C GLY A 122 -3.42 14.25 -11.16
N LEU A 123 -4.54 13.90 -11.80
CA LEU A 123 -5.86 14.47 -11.54
C LEU A 123 -6.80 13.34 -11.09
N LEU A 124 -7.65 13.65 -10.13
CA LEU A 124 -8.71 12.77 -9.63
C LEU A 124 -10.06 13.40 -9.92
N GLY A 125 -10.91 12.69 -10.67
CA GLY A 125 -12.31 13.02 -10.80
C GLY A 125 -13.08 12.44 -9.61
N THR A 126 -13.81 13.30 -8.89
CA THR A 126 -14.76 12.92 -7.84
C THR A 126 -16.17 13.14 -8.36
N PHE A 127 -16.74 12.13 -9.02
CA PHE A 127 -18.11 12.11 -9.54
C PHE A 127 -19.06 11.37 -8.59
#